data_AF-A0A455UAD7-F1
#
_entry.id   AF-A0A455UAD7-F1
#
_cell.length_a   1.000
_cell.length_b   1.000
_cell.length_c   1.000
_cell.angle_alpha   90.00
_cell.angle_beta   90.00
_cell.angle_gamma   90.00
#
_symmetry.space_group_name_H-M   'P 1'
#
loop_
_entity.id
_entity.type
_entity.pdbx_description
1 polymer ?
#
loop_
_entity_poly.entity_id
_entity_poly.type
_entity_poly.pdbx_seq_one_letter_code
_entity_poly.pdbx_strand_id
1 'polypeptide(L)'
;MPRRLIIFGISSLPQQTLEALAALSRCCQIVLCVHNPCQYYWADIIEHKDLLRASRYRQRRKAGMPDALDVLGTGDVDDALHLHAQPLLAAWGKQGRDYLRLLDEHDDSGNYQTLFEQQALRIDMFEPFSDERPCLLSQLQDDIRELRPVAETQNHWPALDPASDDSIVFHIAHGPQREVEILHDQLLAAFSADPELRPRDIIVMVPDIDRYAPHIDAVFGQYRASFGGYNANARPDDPRYIPYTLSDQASRHRLPLMIALEKLLRLPELRLSVSDLLDLLEVPALRTRFGIDENDLPTLSRWIEGAGIRWGLTPNSAPGWICPKG
;
A
#
# COMPACT_ATOMS: atom_id res chain seq x y z
N MET A 1 -16.34 0.74 -31.95
CA MET A 1 -16.31 0.90 -30.47
C MET A 1 -16.81 -0.39 -29.84
N PRO A 2 -16.27 -0.80 -28.66
CA PRO A 2 -16.83 -1.92 -27.91
C PRO A 2 -18.28 -1.63 -27.51
N ARG A 3 -19.09 -2.68 -27.33
CA ARG A 3 -20.50 -2.52 -26.89
C ARG A 3 -20.60 -2.03 -25.44
N ARG A 4 -19.64 -2.44 -24.60
CA ARG A 4 -19.60 -2.12 -23.17
C ARG A 4 -18.17 -1.94 -22.70
N LEU A 5 -17.96 -0.95 -21.85
CA LEU A 5 -16.75 -0.71 -21.07
C LEU A 5 -17.11 -0.85 -19.59
N ILE A 6 -16.39 -1.69 -18.85
CA ILE A 6 -16.58 -1.85 -17.41
C ILE A 6 -15.28 -1.48 -16.72
N ILE A 7 -15.35 -0.60 -15.73
CA ILE A 7 -14.21 -0.06 -15.00
C ILE A 7 -14.38 -0.41 -13.52
N PHE A 8 -13.41 -1.13 -12.94
CA PHE A 8 -13.42 -1.58 -11.55
C PHE A 8 -12.23 -1.01 -10.77
N GLY A 9 -12.42 -0.76 -9.47
CA GLY A 9 -11.32 -0.56 -8.53
C GLY A 9 -10.59 0.77 -8.66
N ILE A 10 -11.17 1.76 -9.34
CA ILE A 10 -10.59 3.09 -9.46
C ILE A 10 -11.15 4.00 -8.37
N SER A 11 -10.28 4.45 -7.47
CA SER A 11 -10.60 5.35 -6.36
C SER A 11 -10.54 6.84 -6.73
N SER A 12 -9.96 7.19 -7.89
CA SER A 12 -10.04 8.53 -8.47
C SER A 12 -9.78 8.53 -9.97
N LEU A 13 -10.47 9.40 -10.71
CA LEU A 13 -10.20 9.68 -12.12
C LEU A 13 -10.02 11.19 -12.33
N PRO A 14 -9.12 11.62 -13.23
CA PRO A 14 -9.05 13.01 -13.65
C PRO A 14 -10.36 13.44 -14.32
N GLN A 15 -10.77 14.70 -14.09
CA GLN A 15 -12.00 15.26 -14.67
C GLN A 15 -12.06 15.07 -16.19
N GLN A 16 -10.95 15.30 -16.92
CA GLN A 16 -10.94 15.15 -18.38
C GLN A 16 -11.22 13.70 -18.82
N THR A 17 -10.82 12.72 -18.00
CA THR A 17 -11.10 11.31 -18.27
C THR A 17 -12.58 11.02 -18.08
N LEU A 18 -13.19 11.58 -17.03
CA LEU A 18 -14.61 11.43 -16.77
C LEU A 18 -15.47 12.11 -17.85
N GLU A 19 -15.08 13.30 -18.31
CA GLU A 19 -15.72 13.99 -19.45
C GLU A 19 -15.63 13.17 -20.74
N ALA A 20 -14.48 12.56 -21.02
CA ALA A 20 -14.30 11.69 -22.16
C ALA A 20 -15.17 10.43 -22.06
N LEU A 21 -15.26 9.81 -20.88
CA LEU A 21 -16.17 8.70 -20.63
C LEU A 21 -17.63 9.15 -20.81
N ALA A 22 -18.03 10.29 -20.25
CA ALA A 22 -19.38 10.83 -20.41
C ALA A 22 -19.73 11.06 -21.90
N ALA A 23 -18.78 11.54 -22.72
CA ALA A 23 -18.97 11.68 -24.16
C ALA A 23 -19.10 10.31 -24.87
N LEU A 24 -18.28 9.33 -24.48
CA LEU A 24 -18.34 7.96 -25.00
C LEU A 24 -19.62 7.22 -24.61
N SER A 25 -20.25 7.59 -23.49
CA SER A 25 -21.49 6.96 -23.00
C SER A 25 -22.64 7.03 -24.02
N ARG A 26 -22.59 8.00 -24.95
CA ARG A 26 -23.56 8.18 -26.04
C ARG A 26 -23.53 7.06 -27.08
N CYS A 27 -22.42 6.34 -27.21
CA CYS A 27 -22.24 5.30 -28.22
C CYS A 27 -21.71 3.96 -27.66
N CYS A 28 -21.40 3.90 -26.37
CA CYS A 28 -20.91 2.72 -25.66
C CYS A 28 -21.53 2.69 -24.26
N GLN A 29 -21.94 1.52 -23.76
CA GLN A 29 -22.37 1.40 -22.37
C GLN A 29 -21.15 1.47 -21.44
N ILE A 30 -21.12 2.45 -20.55
CA ILE A 30 -20.04 2.59 -19.56
C ILE A 30 -20.59 2.23 -18.20
N VAL A 31 -19.97 1.25 -17.55
CA VAL A 31 -20.29 0.82 -16.19
C VAL A 31 -19.08 1.10 -15.32
N LEU A 32 -19.24 2.01 -14.37
CA LEU A 32 -18.20 2.38 -13.42
C LEU A 32 -18.55 1.81 -12.04
N CYS A 33 -17.74 0.87 -11.57
CA CYS A 33 -17.89 0.23 -10.27
C CYS A 33 -16.99 0.92 -9.26
N VAL A 34 -17.57 1.88 -8.53
CA VAL A 34 -16.88 2.71 -7.53
C VAL A 34 -17.01 2.07 -6.16
N HIS A 35 -15.90 1.97 -5.43
CA HIS A 35 -15.92 1.56 -4.03
C HIS A 35 -16.20 2.80 -3.19
N ASN A 36 -17.40 2.86 -2.60
CA ASN A 36 -17.77 3.93 -1.69
C ASN A 36 -17.83 3.38 -0.25
N PRO A 37 -17.07 3.93 0.70
CA PRO A 37 -17.09 3.46 2.09
C PRO A 37 -18.36 3.84 2.85
N CYS A 38 -19.18 4.76 2.34
CA CYS A 38 -20.37 5.28 3.01
C CYS A 38 -21.61 5.21 2.11
N GLN A 39 -22.74 4.80 2.68
CA GLN A 39 -24.00 4.68 1.94
C GLN A 39 -24.77 6.00 1.81
N TYR A 40 -24.45 6.96 2.67
CA TYR A 40 -25.02 8.30 2.64
C TYR A 40 -24.15 9.23 1.82
N TYR A 41 -24.77 10.27 1.27
CA TYR A 41 -24.02 11.31 0.60
C TYR A 41 -23.12 12.05 1.60
N TRP A 42 -21.80 11.99 1.38
CA TRP A 42 -20.78 12.54 2.27
C TRP A 42 -19.83 13.52 1.57
N ALA A 43 -20.09 13.84 0.29
CA ALA A 43 -19.21 14.73 -0.47
C ALA A 43 -19.40 16.24 -0.15
N ASP A 44 -20.41 16.60 0.65
CA ASP A 44 -20.58 17.95 1.21
C ASP A 44 -19.92 18.11 2.58
N ILE A 45 -19.19 17.10 3.08
CA ILE A 45 -18.30 17.24 4.24
C ILE A 45 -17.12 18.13 3.79
N ILE A 46 -17.31 19.43 3.95
CA ILE A 46 -16.45 20.48 3.37
C ILE A 46 -15.51 21.02 4.43
N GLU A 47 -14.24 21.07 4.07
CA GLU A 47 -13.21 21.76 4.87
C GLU A 47 -13.17 23.26 4.57
N HIS A 48 -13.62 23.75 3.40
CA HIS A 48 -13.69 25.20 3.06
C HIS A 48 -14.61 25.50 1.84
N LYS A 49 -15.35 26.63 1.93
CA LYS A 49 -15.95 27.55 0.93
C LYS A 49 -16.47 27.13 -0.47
N ASP A 50 -16.39 25.87 -0.90
CA ASP A 50 -16.92 25.43 -2.21
C ASP A 50 -18.29 24.74 -2.06
N LEU A 51 -19.23 25.46 -1.45
CA LEU A 51 -20.56 24.97 -1.07
C LEU A 51 -21.63 25.01 -2.18
N LEU A 52 -21.32 25.46 -3.41
CA LEU A 52 -22.39 25.88 -4.34
C LEU A 52 -22.19 25.45 -5.79
N ARG A 53 -22.08 24.13 -6.08
CA ARG A 53 -22.17 23.66 -7.49
C ARG A 53 -22.94 22.38 -7.76
N ALA A 54 -23.08 21.44 -6.81
CA ALA A 54 -23.88 20.24 -7.04
C ALA A 54 -25.38 20.56 -6.90
N SER A 55 -26.09 20.63 -8.02
CA SER A 55 -27.57 20.75 -8.03
C SER A 55 -28.28 19.40 -7.95
N ARG A 56 -27.51 18.30 -7.99
CA ARG A 56 -28.00 16.92 -8.07
C ARG A 56 -27.13 16.05 -7.17
N TYR A 57 -27.77 15.24 -6.35
CA TYR A 57 -27.13 14.29 -5.45
C TYR A 57 -27.63 12.89 -5.79
N ARG A 58 -26.71 11.95 -6.03
CA ARG A 58 -27.09 10.55 -6.31
C ARG A 58 -27.51 9.82 -5.04
N GLN A 59 -26.76 10.01 -3.96
CA GLN A 59 -26.99 9.34 -2.68
C GLN A 59 -27.93 10.13 -1.77
N ARG A 60 -28.64 9.43 -0.90
CA ARG A 60 -29.53 10.04 0.09
C ARG A 60 -28.71 10.72 1.19
N ARG A 61 -29.13 11.91 1.61
CA ARG A 61 -28.59 12.57 2.82
C ARG A 61 -29.04 11.82 4.08
N LYS A 62 -28.16 11.74 5.09
CA LYS A 62 -28.51 11.16 6.39
C LYS A 62 -29.52 12.05 7.12
N ALA A 63 -30.51 11.45 7.78
CA ALA A 63 -31.51 12.21 8.54
C ALA A 63 -30.84 12.95 9.70
N GLY A 64 -31.15 14.25 9.86
CA GLY A 64 -30.54 15.12 10.88
C GLY A 64 -29.25 15.81 10.44
N MET A 65 -28.76 15.58 9.21
CA MET A 65 -27.62 16.31 8.66
C MET A 65 -28.06 17.71 8.18
N PRO A 66 -27.36 18.80 8.55
CA PRO A 66 -27.70 20.15 8.12
C PRO A 66 -27.54 20.35 6.61
N ASP A 67 -28.36 21.23 6.01
CA ASP A 67 -28.41 21.42 4.55
C ASP A 67 -27.12 22.01 3.96
N ALA A 68 -26.40 22.76 4.78
CA ALA A 68 -25.03 23.20 4.56
C ALA A 68 -24.28 23.03 5.88
N LEU A 69 -23.15 22.34 5.87
CA LEU A 69 -22.13 22.48 6.92
C LEU A 69 -21.45 23.83 6.68
N ASP A 70 -22.17 24.93 6.95
CA ASP A 70 -21.65 26.28 6.79
C ASP A 70 -20.72 26.58 7.98
N VAL A 71 -19.44 26.23 7.81
CA VAL A 71 -18.36 26.48 8.77
C VAL A 71 -17.91 27.96 8.72
N LEU A 72 -18.87 28.89 8.68
CA LEU A 72 -18.62 30.34 8.75
C LEU A 72 -18.71 30.90 10.19
N GLY A 73 -18.75 30.04 11.19
CA GLY A 73 -18.51 30.42 12.58
C GLY A 73 -17.02 30.58 12.84
N THR A 74 -16.63 31.60 13.60
CA THR A 74 -15.26 31.91 14.06
C THR A 74 -14.70 30.86 15.03
N GLY A 75 -14.73 29.58 14.68
CA GLY A 75 -14.26 28.44 15.46
C GLY A 75 -13.54 27.43 14.57
N ASP A 76 -12.72 26.57 15.20
CA ASP A 76 -11.89 25.59 14.51
C ASP A 76 -12.72 24.66 13.62
N VAL A 77 -12.37 24.64 12.33
CA VAL A 77 -13.10 23.98 11.24
C VAL A 77 -13.26 22.47 11.45
N ASP A 78 -12.26 21.84 12.09
CA ASP A 78 -12.27 20.40 12.39
C ASP A 78 -13.38 20.02 13.38
N ASP A 79 -13.59 20.83 14.42
CA ASP A 79 -14.51 20.49 15.52
C ASP A 79 -15.98 20.46 15.05
N ALA A 80 -16.36 21.36 14.13
CA ALA A 80 -17.71 21.40 13.57
C ALA A 80 -17.98 20.22 12.61
N LEU A 81 -16.96 19.75 11.90
CA LEU A 81 -17.05 18.61 10.98
C LEU A 81 -17.22 17.29 11.74
N HIS A 82 -16.48 17.14 12.85
CA HIS A 82 -16.57 15.99 13.76
C HIS A 82 -17.93 15.86 14.46
N LEU A 83 -18.69 16.95 14.58
CA LEU A 83 -20.00 16.95 15.22
C LEU A 83 -21.08 16.22 14.39
N HIS A 84 -20.95 16.23 13.06
CA HIS A 84 -22.00 15.80 12.14
C HIS A 84 -21.60 14.68 11.19
N ALA A 85 -20.32 14.30 11.15
CA ALA A 85 -19.80 13.24 10.29
C ALA A 85 -18.85 12.31 11.04
N GLN A 86 -18.59 11.14 10.44
CA GLN A 86 -17.59 10.20 10.95
C GLN A 86 -16.18 10.82 10.78
N PRO A 87 -15.37 10.90 11.86
CA PRO A 87 -14.14 11.69 11.88
C PRO A 87 -13.02 11.16 10.96
N LEU A 88 -12.87 9.85 10.81
CA LEU A 88 -11.87 9.25 9.94
C LEU A 88 -12.19 9.49 8.46
N LEU A 89 -13.47 9.37 8.09
CA LEU A 89 -13.93 9.65 6.73
C LEU A 89 -13.77 11.13 6.39
N ALA A 90 -14.04 12.02 7.35
CA ALA A 90 -13.78 13.45 7.22
C ALA A 90 -12.29 13.75 6.95
N ALA A 91 -11.38 13.16 7.75
CA ALA A 91 -9.95 13.44 7.67
C ALA A 91 -9.25 12.78 6.46
N TRP A 92 -9.59 11.53 6.12
CA TRP A 92 -8.89 10.75 5.10
C TRP A 92 -9.65 10.63 3.78
N GLY A 93 -10.94 10.98 3.76
CA GLY A 93 -11.81 10.77 2.61
C GLY A 93 -11.70 11.83 1.50
N LYS A 94 -10.81 12.82 1.61
CA LYS A 94 -10.71 13.94 0.65
C LYS A 94 -10.69 13.51 -0.82
N GLN A 95 -9.82 12.58 -1.18
CA GLN A 95 -9.72 12.08 -2.56
C GLN A 95 -11.01 11.40 -3.04
N GLY A 96 -11.63 10.57 -2.17
CA GLY A 96 -12.89 9.89 -2.49
C GLY A 96 -14.06 10.86 -2.62
N ARG A 97 -14.11 11.87 -1.76
CA ARG A 97 -15.09 12.97 -1.81
C ARG A 97 -15.01 13.72 -3.13
N ASP A 98 -13.82 14.16 -3.51
CA ASP A 98 -13.62 14.94 -4.74
C ASP A 98 -14.02 14.11 -5.97
N TYR A 99 -13.72 12.80 -5.95
CA TYR A 99 -14.13 11.88 -7.00
C TYR A 99 -15.65 11.68 -7.06
N LEU A 100 -16.33 11.43 -5.92
CA LEU A 100 -17.78 11.29 -5.87
C LEU A 100 -18.51 12.55 -6.35
N ARG A 101 -18.01 13.73 -5.98
CA ARG A 101 -18.55 15.01 -6.46
C ARG A 101 -18.46 15.14 -7.97
N LEU A 102 -17.30 14.81 -8.55
CA LEU A 102 -17.13 14.81 -10.02
C LEU A 102 -18.08 13.81 -10.70
N LEU A 103 -18.30 12.64 -10.10
CA LEU A 103 -19.25 11.67 -10.65
C LEU A 103 -20.68 12.20 -10.67
N ASP A 104 -21.12 12.83 -9.58
CA ASP A 104 -22.47 13.39 -9.47
C ASP A 104 -22.73 14.52 -10.49
N GLU A 105 -21.72 15.30 -10.87
CA GLU A 105 -21.84 16.32 -11.94
C GLU A 105 -22.14 15.70 -13.32
N HIS A 106 -21.67 14.47 -13.55
CA HIS A 106 -21.84 13.76 -14.81
C HIS A 106 -22.97 12.71 -14.75
N ASP A 107 -23.61 12.55 -13.60
CA ASP A 107 -24.63 11.54 -13.39
C ASP A 107 -26.03 12.09 -13.71
N ASP A 108 -26.59 11.67 -14.85
CA ASP A 108 -27.95 12.03 -15.24
C ASP A 108 -28.95 10.96 -14.79
N SER A 109 -29.10 10.84 -13.47
CA SER A 109 -29.91 9.83 -12.78
C SER A 109 -31.33 9.69 -13.31
N GLY A 110 -31.94 10.81 -13.74
CA GLY A 110 -33.29 10.82 -14.31
C GLY A 110 -33.48 9.92 -15.54
N ASN A 111 -32.43 9.61 -16.31
CA ASN A 111 -32.56 8.84 -17.55
C ASN A 111 -32.59 7.32 -17.34
N TYR A 112 -32.01 6.82 -16.26
CA TYR A 112 -31.87 5.38 -16.03
C TYR A 112 -32.48 4.92 -14.70
N GLN A 113 -32.73 5.80 -13.74
CA GLN A 113 -33.27 5.44 -12.43
C GLN A 113 -34.63 4.74 -12.55
N THR A 114 -35.50 5.22 -13.45
CA THR A 114 -36.78 4.55 -13.77
C THR A 114 -36.57 3.15 -14.36
N LEU A 115 -35.56 2.95 -15.21
CA LEU A 115 -35.24 1.63 -15.79
C LEU A 115 -34.72 0.65 -14.73
N PHE A 116 -33.90 1.12 -13.79
CA PHE A 116 -33.39 0.32 -12.69
C PHE A 116 -34.48 -0.03 -11.68
N GLU A 117 -35.33 0.92 -11.31
CA GLU A 117 -36.50 0.70 -10.44
C GLU A 117 -37.49 -0.31 -11.07
N GLN A 118 -37.78 -0.17 -12.36
CA GLN A 118 -38.64 -1.11 -13.09
C GLN A 118 -38.07 -2.53 -13.15
N GLN A 119 -36.74 -2.69 -13.10
CA GLN A 119 -36.06 -3.98 -13.10
C GLN A 119 -35.66 -4.45 -11.69
N ALA A 120 -36.07 -3.72 -10.64
CA ALA A 120 -35.65 -3.95 -9.24
C ALA A 120 -34.12 -4.03 -9.04
N LEU A 121 -33.34 -3.41 -9.94
CA LEU A 121 -31.89 -3.34 -9.84
C LEU A 121 -31.50 -2.18 -8.93
N ARG A 122 -30.65 -2.45 -7.95
CA ARG A 122 -30.07 -1.40 -7.11
C ARG A 122 -28.78 -0.90 -7.72
N ILE A 123 -28.65 0.41 -7.73
CA ILE A 123 -27.46 1.11 -8.18
C ILE A 123 -26.45 1.19 -7.04
N ASP A 124 -26.95 1.43 -5.83
CA ASP A 124 -26.18 1.39 -4.59
C ASP A 124 -26.18 -0.03 -4.04
N MET A 125 -24.99 -0.64 -4.03
CA MET A 125 -24.75 -2.02 -3.60
C MET A 125 -23.97 -1.99 -2.29
N PHE A 126 -24.65 -1.67 -1.19
CA PHE A 126 -24.09 -1.75 0.16
C PHE A 126 -24.60 -3.02 0.86
N GLU A 127 -23.67 -3.78 1.41
CA GLU A 127 -24.01 -4.93 2.25
C GLU A 127 -24.50 -4.43 3.62
N PRO A 128 -25.55 -5.05 4.18
CA PRO A 128 -26.00 -4.71 5.52
C PRO A 128 -24.92 -5.11 6.54
N PHE A 129 -24.86 -4.37 7.64
CA PHE A 129 -24.05 -4.77 8.77
C PHE A 129 -24.45 -6.16 9.28
N SER A 130 -23.45 -7.01 9.49
CA SER A 130 -23.61 -8.33 10.09
C SER A 130 -23.06 -8.31 11.50
N ASP A 131 -23.90 -8.65 12.47
CA ASP A 131 -23.57 -8.71 13.90
C ASP A 131 -22.98 -10.07 14.31
N GLU A 132 -22.54 -10.89 13.34
CA GLU A 132 -22.06 -12.25 13.59
C GLU A 132 -20.79 -12.30 14.48
N ARG A 133 -19.97 -11.25 14.43
CA ARG A 133 -18.79 -11.06 15.31
C ARG A 133 -18.63 -9.58 15.66
N PRO A 134 -19.29 -9.09 16.73
CA PRO A 134 -19.15 -7.70 17.13
C PRO A 134 -17.75 -7.46 17.70
N CYS A 135 -16.92 -6.76 16.94
CA CYS A 135 -15.58 -6.32 17.31
C CYS A 135 -15.38 -4.84 16.94
N LEU A 136 -14.33 -4.22 17.46
CA LEU A 136 -13.97 -2.83 17.22
C LEU A 136 -13.86 -2.52 15.72
N LEU A 137 -13.25 -3.41 14.94
CA LEU A 137 -13.16 -3.26 13.49
C LEU A 137 -14.54 -3.20 12.83
N SER A 138 -15.45 -4.12 13.20
CA SER A 138 -16.81 -4.17 12.64
C SER A 138 -17.63 -2.92 13.00
N GLN A 139 -17.54 -2.44 14.24
CA GLN A 139 -18.22 -1.22 14.70
C GLN A 139 -17.71 -0.01 13.95
N LEU A 140 -16.38 0.10 13.78
CA LEU A 140 -15.77 1.21 13.05
C LEU A 140 -16.15 1.22 11.57
N GLN A 141 -16.15 0.05 10.92
CA GLN A 141 -16.58 -0.09 9.53
C GLN A 141 -18.05 0.31 9.37
N ASP A 142 -18.91 -0.09 10.29
CA ASP A 142 -20.32 0.27 10.25
C ASP A 142 -20.55 1.77 10.49
N ASP A 143 -19.81 2.37 11.42
CA ASP A 143 -19.89 3.82 11.67
C ASP A 143 -19.44 4.64 10.48
N ILE A 144 -18.42 4.19 9.74
CA ILE A 144 -18.02 4.80 8.46
C ILE A 144 -19.14 4.63 7.42
N ARG A 145 -19.71 3.41 7.32
CA ARG A 145 -20.81 3.09 6.39
C ARG A 145 -22.04 3.95 6.62
N GLU A 146 -22.41 4.16 7.89
CA GLU A 146 -23.59 4.88 8.35
C GLU A 146 -23.33 6.36 8.69
N LEU A 147 -22.11 6.84 8.41
CA LEU A 147 -21.68 8.21 8.68
C LEU A 147 -22.01 8.66 10.11
N ARG A 148 -21.71 7.83 11.12
CA ARG A 148 -22.00 8.14 12.52
C ARG A 148 -20.91 9.04 13.13
N PRO A 149 -21.27 10.20 13.72
CA PRO A 149 -20.34 10.98 14.52
C PRO A 149 -20.07 10.28 15.86
N VAL A 150 -18.99 10.69 16.53
CA VAL A 150 -18.51 10.05 17.78
C VAL A 150 -19.57 10.00 18.86
N ALA A 151 -20.38 11.05 19.00
CA ALA A 151 -21.46 11.10 19.99
C ALA A 151 -22.57 10.06 19.71
N GLU A 152 -22.86 9.75 18.44
CA GLU A 152 -23.81 8.70 18.07
C GLU A 152 -23.20 7.32 18.32
N THR A 153 -21.96 7.09 17.89
CA THR A 153 -21.17 5.88 18.13
C THR A 153 -21.18 5.46 19.60
N GLN A 154 -20.88 6.40 20.52
CA GLN A 154 -20.83 6.13 21.96
C GLN A 154 -22.17 5.67 22.57
N ASN A 155 -23.29 6.07 21.98
CA ASN A 155 -24.62 5.67 22.42
C ASN A 155 -25.13 4.42 21.66
N HIS A 156 -24.61 4.17 20.46
CA HIS A 156 -25.05 3.09 19.60
C HIS A 156 -24.44 1.74 20.00
N TRP A 157 -23.14 1.72 20.28
CA TRP A 157 -22.42 0.49 20.56
C TRP A 157 -22.27 0.21 22.05
N PRO A 158 -22.31 -1.06 22.48
CA PRO A 158 -21.97 -1.43 23.84
C PRO A 158 -20.46 -1.21 24.10
N ALA A 159 -20.10 -1.10 25.37
CA ALA A 159 -18.69 -1.10 25.76
C ALA A 159 -18.03 -2.41 25.34
N LEU A 160 -16.91 -2.31 24.64
CA LEU A 160 -16.07 -3.45 24.25
C LEU A 160 -15.16 -3.87 25.40
N ASP A 161 -14.84 -5.15 25.48
CA ASP A 161 -13.80 -5.68 26.37
C ASP A 161 -12.46 -5.76 25.61
N PRO A 162 -11.50 -4.86 25.92
CA PRO A 162 -10.21 -4.84 25.22
C PRO A 162 -9.38 -6.11 25.40
N ALA A 163 -9.68 -6.94 26.39
CA ALA A 163 -8.96 -8.21 26.60
C ALA A 163 -9.42 -9.32 25.64
N SER A 164 -10.59 -9.16 25.04
CA SER A 164 -11.23 -10.16 24.18
C SER A 164 -11.23 -9.79 22.69
N ASP A 165 -10.94 -8.53 22.37
CA ASP A 165 -11.00 -7.99 21.01
C ASP A 165 -9.60 -7.68 20.47
N ASP A 166 -9.18 -8.48 19.50
CA ASP A 166 -7.90 -8.38 18.79
C ASP A 166 -8.06 -7.87 17.35
N SER A 167 -9.22 -7.31 17.00
CA SER A 167 -9.52 -6.88 15.63
C SER A 167 -8.71 -5.67 15.16
N ILE A 168 -8.32 -4.79 16.09
CA ILE A 168 -7.40 -3.66 15.84
C ILE A 168 -6.40 -3.60 16.99
N VAL A 169 -5.13 -3.86 16.68
CA VAL A 169 -4.05 -3.90 17.67
C VAL A 169 -2.91 -2.99 17.25
N PHE A 170 -2.35 -2.26 18.22
CA PHE A 170 -1.18 -1.42 18.03
C PHE A 170 0.06 -2.07 18.64
N HIS A 171 1.10 -2.25 17.84
CA HIS A 171 2.40 -2.74 18.29
C HIS A 171 3.44 -1.63 18.24
N ILE A 172 4.18 -1.46 19.33
CA ILE A 172 5.33 -0.56 19.40
C ILE A 172 6.59 -1.43 19.45
N ALA A 173 7.53 -1.16 18.53
CA ALA A 173 8.76 -1.90 18.41
C ALA A 173 9.96 -0.95 18.27
N HIS A 174 11.16 -1.50 18.44
CA HIS A 174 12.41 -0.72 18.50
C HIS A 174 13.12 -0.63 17.15
N GLY A 175 12.49 -1.10 16.06
CA GLY A 175 13.02 -1.01 14.70
C GLY A 175 12.48 -2.12 13.78
N PRO A 176 12.77 -2.05 12.46
CA PRO A 176 12.18 -2.93 11.44
C PRO A 176 12.38 -4.43 11.71
N GLN A 177 13.57 -4.82 12.18
CA GLN A 177 13.85 -6.21 12.53
C GLN A 177 12.86 -6.72 13.60
N ARG A 178 12.67 -5.95 14.68
CA ARG A 178 11.81 -6.35 15.78
C ARG A 178 10.33 -6.28 15.41
N GLU A 179 9.94 -5.33 14.55
CA GLU A 179 8.58 -5.25 14.00
C GLU A 179 8.22 -6.52 13.24
N VAL A 180 9.11 -6.98 12.35
CA VAL A 180 8.90 -8.19 11.55
C VAL A 180 8.88 -9.45 12.42
N GLU A 181 9.73 -9.53 13.45
CA GLU A 181 9.68 -10.62 14.44
C GLU A 181 8.34 -10.67 15.19
N ILE A 182 7.87 -9.52 15.70
CA ILE A 182 6.57 -9.42 16.38
C ILE A 182 5.44 -9.82 15.42
N LEU A 183 5.48 -9.33 14.18
CA LEU A 183 4.50 -9.70 13.16
C LEU A 183 4.48 -11.21 12.91
N HIS A 184 5.65 -11.85 12.77
CA HIS A 184 5.75 -13.30 12.57
C HIS A 184 5.12 -14.07 13.74
N ASP A 185 5.42 -13.68 14.98
CA ASP A 185 4.84 -14.28 16.18
C ASP A 185 3.30 -14.10 16.23
N GLN A 186 2.79 -12.91 15.86
CA GLN A 186 1.35 -12.63 15.81
C GLN A 186 0.64 -13.46 14.73
N LEU A 187 1.24 -13.61 13.56
CA LEU A 187 0.68 -14.44 12.50
C LEU A 187 0.64 -15.92 12.92
N LEU A 188 1.68 -16.42 13.59
CA LEU A 188 1.66 -17.78 14.13
C LEU A 188 0.55 -17.96 15.17
N ALA A 189 0.36 -16.99 16.06
CA ALA A 189 -0.74 -17.01 17.03
C ALA A 189 -2.10 -17.03 16.30
N ALA A 190 -2.29 -16.18 15.30
CA ALA A 190 -3.52 -16.12 14.51
C ALA A 190 -3.82 -17.44 13.77
N PHE A 191 -2.83 -18.03 13.10
CA PHE A 191 -2.99 -19.35 12.44
C PHE A 191 -3.25 -20.48 13.43
N SER A 192 -2.75 -20.38 14.66
CA SER A 192 -3.03 -21.37 15.71
C SER A 192 -4.45 -21.24 16.29
N ALA A 193 -4.98 -20.02 16.31
CA ALA A 193 -6.31 -19.73 16.84
C ALA A 193 -7.43 -20.02 15.82
N ASP A 194 -7.20 -19.72 14.54
CA ASP A 194 -8.16 -19.92 13.45
C ASP A 194 -7.59 -20.84 12.35
N PRO A 195 -8.01 -22.12 12.29
CA PRO A 195 -7.59 -23.06 11.25
C PRO A 195 -8.08 -22.72 9.83
N GLU A 196 -9.10 -21.87 9.67
CA GLU A 196 -9.61 -21.47 8.36
C GLU A 196 -8.81 -20.31 7.76
N LEU A 197 -8.04 -19.59 8.57
CA LEU A 197 -7.20 -18.48 8.14
C LEU A 197 -6.02 -19.00 7.31
N ARG A 198 -5.92 -18.55 6.06
CA ARG A 198 -4.82 -18.96 5.17
C ARG A 198 -3.88 -17.77 4.93
N PRO A 199 -2.59 -18.02 4.68
CA PRO A 199 -1.64 -16.94 4.38
C PRO A 199 -2.05 -16.01 3.23
N ARG A 200 -2.82 -16.52 2.26
CA ARG A 200 -3.34 -15.72 1.13
C ARG A 200 -4.39 -14.67 1.54
N ASP A 201 -5.01 -14.85 2.70
CA ASP A 201 -6.05 -13.97 3.21
C ASP A 201 -5.43 -12.78 4.00
N ILE A 202 -4.09 -12.70 4.07
CA ILE A 202 -3.34 -11.73 4.85
C ILE A 202 -2.53 -10.82 3.90
N ILE A 203 -2.59 -9.51 4.15
CA ILE A 203 -1.75 -8.51 3.47
C ILE A 203 -0.93 -7.74 4.51
N VAL A 204 0.37 -7.57 4.22
CA VAL A 204 1.28 -6.76 5.02
C VAL A 204 1.76 -5.62 4.14
N MET A 205 1.48 -4.38 4.56
CA MET A 205 1.88 -3.18 3.83
C MET A 205 2.91 -2.41 4.63
N VAL A 206 3.97 -1.96 3.95
CA VAL A 206 5.05 -1.15 4.52
C VAL A 206 5.27 0.08 3.62
N PRO A 207 5.73 1.21 4.18
CA PRO A 207 5.95 2.43 3.40
C PRO A 207 7.10 2.30 2.38
N ASP A 208 8.09 1.46 2.67
CA ASP A 208 9.23 1.19 1.79
C ASP A 208 9.60 -0.30 1.88
N ILE A 209 9.25 -1.06 0.85
CA ILE A 209 9.50 -2.50 0.82
C ILE A 209 10.98 -2.85 0.67
N ASP A 210 11.78 -2.01 0.02
CA ASP A 210 13.21 -2.27 -0.18
C ASP A 210 13.94 -2.19 1.17
N ARG A 211 13.52 -1.29 2.06
CA ARG A 211 14.02 -1.21 3.43
C ARG A 211 13.65 -2.42 4.28
N TYR A 212 12.44 -2.97 4.14
CA TYR A 212 11.95 -4.08 4.97
C TYR A 212 12.32 -5.47 4.44
N ALA A 213 12.57 -5.62 3.13
CA ALA A 213 12.82 -6.91 2.51
C ALA A 213 13.92 -7.75 3.19
N PRO A 214 15.12 -7.20 3.50
CA PRO A 214 16.15 -7.98 4.19
C PRO A 214 15.70 -8.49 5.58
N HIS A 215 14.88 -7.72 6.29
CA HIS A 215 14.34 -8.10 7.59
C HIS A 215 13.26 -9.18 7.47
N ILE A 216 12.40 -9.08 6.45
CA ILE A 216 11.39 -10.09 6.13
C ILE A 216 12.08 -11.41 5.75
N ASP A 217 13.08 -11.36 4.87
CA ASP A 217 13.85 -12.53 4.46
C ASP A 217 14.60 -13.14 5.65
N ALA A 218 15.16 -12.31 6.52
CA ALA A 218 15.84 -12.76 7.73
C ALA A 218 14.87 -13.48 8.68
N VAL A 219 13.65 -13.00 8.91
CA VAL A 219 12.73 -13.63 9.88
C VAL A 219 11.96 -14.80 9.26
N PHE A 220 11.33 -14.61 8.11
CA PHE A 220 10.48 -15.61 7.48
C PHE A 220 11.27 -16.64 6.67
N GLY A 221 12.45 -16.27 6.14
CA GLY A 221 13.29 -17.15 5.33
C GLY A 221 14.06 -18.20 6.14
N GLN A 222 14.24 -18.00 7.46
CA GLN A 222 14.96 -18.92 8.34
C GLN A 222 14.39 -20.34 8.40
N TYR A 223 13.08 -20.47 8.18
CA TYR A 223 12.34 -21.73 8.32
C TYR A 223 12.12 -22.45 6.98
N ARG A 224 12.63 -21.89 5.88
CA ARG A 224 12.47 -22.49 4.55
C ARG A 224 13.50 -23.60 4.34
N ALA A 225 13.02 -24.84 4.25
CA ALA A 225 13.84 -25.97 3.80
C ALA A 225 13.91 -26.01 2.27
N SER A 226 14.91 -25.40 1.67
CA SER A 226 15.19 -25.56 0.23
C SER A 226 16.68 -25.39 -0.05
N PHE A 227 17.18 -26.06 -1.09
CA PHE A 227 18.52 -25.86 -1.66
C PHE A 227 18.74 -24.36 -1.94
N GLY A 228 19.50 -23.68 -1.08
CA GLY A 228 19.75 -22.23 -1.17
C GLY A 228 19.13 -21.36 -0.07
N GLY A 229 18.52 -21.95 0.97
CA GLY A 229 18.11 -21.19 2.17
C GLY A 229 19.31 -20.77 3.03
N TYR A 230 19.21 -19.62 3.71
CA TYR A 230 20.25 -19.09 4.62
C TYR A 230 20.53 -19.98 5.84
N ASN A 231 19.72 -21.02 6.08
CA ASN A 231 19.87 -21.93 7.21
C ASN A 231 19.90 -23.40 6.75
N ALA A 232 21.10 -23.99 6.73
CA ALA A 232 21.32 -25.40 6.39
C ALA A 232 20.67 -26.39 7.38
N ASN A 233 20.18 -25.92 8.53
CA ASN A 233 19.53 -26.73 9.56
C ASN A 233 18.00 -26.62 9.57
N ALA A 234 17.39 -25.92 8.61
CA ALA A 234 15.93 -25.79 8.53
C ALA A 234 15.27 -27.16 8.25
N ARG A 235 14.25 -27.51 9.03
CA ARG A 235 13.50 -28.76 8.85
C ARG A 235 12.43 -28.57 7.77
N PRO A 236 12.17 -29.56 6.90
CA PRO A 236 11.12 -29.50 5.86
C PRO A 236 9.72 -29.14 6.37
N ASP A 237 9.39 -29.50 7.60
CA ASP A 237 8.09 -29.28 8.23
C ASP A 237 8.21 -28.47 9.53
N ASP A 238 8.95 -27.35 9.55
CA ASP A 238 8.93 -26.46 10.71
C ASP A 238 7.56 -25.76 10.81
N PRO A 239 6.78 -25.93 11.90
CA PRO A 239 5.47 -25.31 12.05
C PRO A 239 5.52 -23.77 12.08
N ARG A 240 6.71 -23.18 12.22
CA ARG A 240 6.93 -21.73 12.18
C ARG A 240 7.08 -21.18 10.77
N TYR A 241 7.14 -22.04 9.76
CA TYR A 241 7.24 -21.63 8.37
C TYR A 241 5.90 -21.07 7.87
N ILE A 242 5.89 -19.79 7.48
CA ILE A 242 4.77 -19.12 6.83
C ILE A 242 5.20 -18.72 5.41
N PRO A 243 4.50 -19.17 4.36
CA PRO A 243 4.83 -18.77 2.98
C PRO A 243 4.49 -17.28 2.76
N TYR A 244 5.39 -16.56 2.10
CA TYR A 244 5.22 -15.14 1.78
C TYR A 244 5.71 -14.82 0.37
N THR A 245 5.30 -13.66 -0.16
CA THR A 245 5.79 -13.11 -1.42
C THR A 245 5.96 -11.61 -1.29
N LEU A 246 7.14 -11.11 -1.69
CA LEU A 246 7.44 -9.68 -1.72
C LEU A 246 7.01 -9.09 -3.07
N SER A 247 6.12 -8.11 -3.01
CA SER A 247 5.64 -7.33 -4.16
C SER A 247 6.19 -5.90 -4.11
N ASP A 248 6.16 -5.17 -5.22
CA ASP A 248 6.55 -3.75 -5.34
C ASP A 248 8.01 -3.39 -5.02
N GLN A 249 8.90 -4.39 -4.91
CA GLN A 249 10.33 -4.12 -4.83
C GLN A 249 10.81 -3.43 -6.11
N ALA A 250 11.61 -2.37 -5.96
CA ALA A 250 12.18 -1.69 -7.11
C ALA A 250 13.01 -2.72 -7.90
N SER A 251 12.76 -2.80 -9.22
CA SER A 251 13.46 -3.74 -10.11
C SER A 251 14.99 -3.59 -10.06
N ARG A 252 15.48 -2.50 -9.49
CA ARG A 252 16.90 -2.22 -9.25
C ARG A 252 17.55 -3.25 -8.31
N HIS A 253 16.86 -3.72 -7.26
CA HIS A 253 17.41 -4.71 -6.33
C HIS A 253 17.33 -6.15 -6.84
N ARG A 254 16.42 -6.46 -7.79
CA ARG A 254 16.26 -7.80 -8.38
C ARG A 254 17.17 -8.06 -9.60
N LEU A 255 17.80 -7.03 -10.16
CA LEU A 255 18.66 -7.17 -11.33
C LEU A 255 20.10 -6.79 -10.97
N PRO A 256 20.92 -7.73 -10.43
CA PRO A 256 22.34 -7.50 -10.15
C PRO A 256 23.09 -6.86 -11.32
N LEU A 257 22.69 -7.19 -12.56
CA LEU A 257 23.21 -6.60 -13.78
C LEU A 257 22.97 -5.08 -13.90
N MET A 258 21.83 -4.58 -13.42
CA MET A 258 21.52 -3.14 -13.47
C MET A 258 22.32 -2.34 -12.46
N ILE A 259 22.50 -2.87 -11.24
CA ILE A 259 23.39 -2.28 -10.23
C ILE A 259 24.83 -2.23 -10.77
N ALA A 260 25.29 -3.35 -11.35
CA ALA A 260 26.60 -3.43 -11.97
C ALA A 260 26.77 -2.42 -13.11
N LEU A 261 25.76 -2.30 -13.99
CA LEU A 261 25.78 -1.35 -15.10
C LEU A 261 25.85 0.10 -14.61
N GLU A 262 25.08 0.48 -13.61
CA GLU A 262 25.13 1.83 -13.03
C GLU A 262 26.50 2.13 -12.41
N LYS A 263 27.07 1.16 -11.68
CA LYS A 263 28.42 1.26 -11.12
C LYS A 263 29.48 1.41 -12.22
N LEU A 264 29.33 0.68 -13.32
CA LEU A 264 30.19 0.79 -14.51
C LEU A 264 30.04 2.14 -15.22
N LEU A 265 28.82 2.70 -15.32
CA LEU A 265 28.60 4.03 -15.93
C LEU A 265 29.22 5.16 -15.09
N ARG A 266 29.27 4.99 -13.77
CA ARG A 266 29.89 5.94 -12.82
C ARG A 266 31.38 5.67 -12.56
N LEU A 267 31.99 4.70 -13.24
CA LEU A 267 33.42 4.37 -13.12
C LEU A 267 34.37 5.58 -13.15
N PRO A 268 34.17 6.61 -14.02
CA PRO A 268 35.09 7.75 -14.10
C PRO A 268 35.12 8.61 -12.83
N GLU A 269 34.03 8.59 -12.05
CA GLU A 269 33.84 9.39 -10.84
C GLU A 269 34.11 8.58 -9.56
N LEU A 270 34.07 7.25 -9.66
CA LEU A 270 34.23 6.34 -8.54
C LEU A 270 35.70 6.03 -8.26
N ARG A 271 36.07 6.13 -6.99
CA ARG A 271 37.29 5.51 -6.46
C ARG A 271 37.00 4.03 -6.24
N LEU A 272 37.25 3.22 -7.26
CA LEU A 272 36.98 1.78 -7.19
C LEU A 272 37.83 1.14 -6.07
N SER A 273 37.17 0.67 -5.02
CA SER A 273 37.82 -0.13 -3.97
C SER A 273 37.93 -1.61 -4.40
N VAL A 274 38.69 -2.39 -3.63
CA VAL A 274 38.76 -3.85 -3.82
C VAL A 274 37.41 -4.50 -3.60
N SER A 275 36.69 -4.11 -2.54
CA SER A 275 35.33 -4.60 -2.27
C SER A 275 34.42 -4.29 -3.45
N ASP A 276 34.53 -3.09 -4.02
CA ASP A 276 33.71 -2.70 -5.16
C ASP A 276 33.95 -3.57 -6.42
N LEU A 277 35.20 -3.98 -6.62
CA LEU A 277 35.60 -4.88 -7.71
C LEU A 277 35.06 -6.29 -7.47
N LEU A 278 35.17 -6.80 -6.23
CA LEU A 278 34.66 -8.12 -5.86
C LEU A 278 33.14 -8.18 -6.03
N ASP A 279 32.40 -7.14 -5.62
CA ASP A 279 30.95 -7.05 -5.83
C ASP A 279 30.56 -7.14 -7.32
N LEU A 280 31.35 -6.52 -8.21
CA LEU A 280 31.12 -6.61 -9.65
C LEU A 280 31.39 -8.02 -10.19
N LEU A 281 32.35 -8.73 -9.59
CA LEU A 281 32.66 -10.12 -9.93
C LEU A 281 31.67 -11.13 -9.35
N GLU A 282 30.78 -10.74 -8.43
CA GLU A 282 29.67 -11.62 -8.01
C GLU A 282 28.56 -11.71 -9.07
N VAL A 283 28.52 -10.76 -10.02
CA VAL A 283 27.50 -10.70 -11.07
C VAL A 283 27.78 -11.75 -12.16
N PRO A 284 26.89 -12.75 -12.39
CA PRO A 284 27.17 -13.85 -13.31
C PRO A 284 27.53 -13.41 -14.74
N ALA A 285 26.84 -12.40 -15.27
CA ALA A 285 27.10 -11.90 -16.62
C ALA A 285 28.51 -11.28 -16.79
N LEU A 286 29.04 -10.65 -15.74
CA LEU A 286 30.40 -10.11 -15.74
C LEU A 286 31.43 -11.25 -15.63
N ARG A 287 31.20 -12.22 -14.74
CA ARG A 287 32.05 -13.43 -14.63
C ARG A 287 32.18 -14.15 -15.96
N THR A 288 31.07 -14.42 -16.64
CA THR A 288 31.08 -15.08 -17.95
C THR A 288 31.83 -14.24 -19.00
N ARG A 289 31.70 -12.91 -18.97
CA ARG A 289 32.40 -12.02 -19.91
C ARG A 289 33.92 -12.03 -19.73
N PHE A 290 34.40 -12.17 -18.50
CA PHE A 290 35.83 -12.21 -18.17
C PHE A 290 36.39 -13.65 -18.04
N GLY A 291 35.55 -14.67 -18.25
CA GLY A 291 35.96 -16.07 -18.17
C GLY A 291 36.34 -16.53 -16.75
N ILE A 292 35.71 -15.96 -15.73
CA ILE A 292 35.98 -16.26 -14.32
C ILE A 292 34.91 -17.23 -13.81
N ASP A 293 35.31 -18.36 -13.22
CA ASP A 293 34.38 -19.29 -12.56
C ASP A 293 34.01 -18.75 -11.16
N GLU A 294 32.82 -19.10 -10.68
CA GLU A 294 32.39 -18.80 -9.31
C GLU A 294 33.35 -19.36 -8.26
N ASN A 295 33.88 -20.55 -8.52
CA ASN A 295 34.81 -21.24 -7.63
C ASN A 295 36.18 -20.53 -7.51
N ASP A 296 36.50 -19.63 -8.45
CA ASP A 296 37.76 -18.90 -8.47
C ASP A 296 37.70 -17.61 -7.61
N LEU A 297 36.50 -17.13 -7.26
CA LEU A 297 36.32 -15.89 -6.49
C LEU A 297 37.07 -15.88 -5.14
N PRO A 298 37.03 -16.94 -4.32
CA PRO A 298 37.77 -16.97 -3.05
C PRO A 298 39.30 -16.93 -3.25
N THR A 299 39.79 -17.45 -4.37
CA THR A 299 41.22 -17.42 -4.71
C THR A 299 41.62 -16.01 -5.17
N LEU A 300 40.80 -15.38 -6.01
CA LEU A 300 40.99 -14.00 -6.47
C LEU A 300 40.99 -13.02 -5.29
N SER A 301 40.02 -13.13 -4.37
CA SER A 301 39.97 -12.28 -3.17
C SER A 301 41.26 -12.36 -2.36
N ARG A 302 41.77 -13.59 -2.14
CA ARG A 302 43.01 -13.84 -1.39
C ARG A 302 44.24 -13.26 -2.09
N TRP A 303 44.31 -13.36 -3.42
CA TRP A 303 45.41 -12.78 -4.19
C TRP A 303 45.38 -11.26 -4.20
N ILE A 304 44.19 -10.66 -4.30
CA ILE A 304 44.03 -9.20 -4.28
C ILE A 304 44.43 -8.63 -2.90
N GLU A 305 43.99 -9.28 -1.82
CA GLU A 305 44.42 -8.92 -0.46
C GLU A 305 45.93 -9.12 -0.27
N GLY A 306 46.47 -10.26 -0.71
CA GLY A 306 47.89 -10.59 -0.59
C GLY A 306 48.81 -9.71 -1.44
N ALA A 307 48.32 -9.16 -2.55
CA ALA A 307 49.03 -8.22 -3.40
C ALA A 307 49.01 -6.78 -2.86
N GLY A 308 48.27 -6.50 -1.79
CA GLY A 308 48.20 -5.17 -1.18
C GLY A 308 47.55 -4.11 -2.08
N ILE A 309 46.73 -4.53 -3.05
CA ILE A 309 46.01 -3.64 -3.96
C ILE A 309 45.00 -2.86 -3.12
N ARG A 310 45.22 -1.55 -2.95
CA ARG A 310 44.33 -0.69 -2.16
C ARG A 310 43.71 0.45 -2.95
N TRP A 311 44.27 0.83 -4.12
CA TRP A 311 43.85 2.00 -4.88
C TRP A 311 44.14 1.93 -6.39
N GLY A 312 43.13 2.29 -7.22
CA GLY A 312 43.27 2.89 -8.55
C GLY A 312 43.71 1.98 -9.71
N LEU A 313 42.92 1.95 -10.80
CA LEU A 313 43.26 1.24 -12.05
C LEU A 313 44.39 1.91 -12.86
N THR A 314 44.68 3.20 -12.65
CA THR A 314 45.77 3.91 -13.33
C THR A 314 46.46 4.93 -12.41
N PRO A 315 47.75 5.25 -12.64
CA PRO A 315 48.46 6.30 -11.90
C PRO A 315 47.85 7.71 -12.03
N ASN A 316 46.98 7.92 -13.02
CA ASN A 316 46.42 9.22 -13.40
C ASN A 316 44.99 9.45 -12.89
N SER A 317 44.40 8.53 -12.12
CA SER A 317 43.04 8.69 -11.56
C SER A 317 42.97 9.62 -10.34
N ALA A 318 44.01 10.43 -10.10
CA ALA A 318 44.05 11.45 -9.06
C ALA A 318 44.24 12.84 -9.69
N PRO A 319 43.17 13.57 -10.06
CA PRO A 319 43.30 14.99 -10.32
C PRO A 319 43.34 15.71 -8.97
N GLY A 320 44.52 16.18 -8.61
CA GLY A 320 44.77 17.00 -7.43
C GLY A 320 45.36 16.19 -6.28
N TRP A 321 46.35 16.80 -5.63
CA TRP A 321 47.08 16.35 -4.44
C TRP A 321 48.37 15.55 -4.69
N ILE A 322 49.44 16.21 -4.25
CA ILE A 322 50.85 15.84 -4.30
C ILE A 322 51.07 14.58 -3.45
N CYS A 323 51.53 13.50 -4.08
CA CYS A 323 52.10 12.37 -3.36
C CYS A 323 53.43 12.82 -2.74
N PRO A 324 53.66 12.68 -1.42
CA PRO A 324 55.00 12.88 -0.88
C PRO A 324 55.91 11.76 -1.41
N LYS A 325 57.07 12.15 -1.93
CA LYS A 325 58.16 11.20 -2.23
C LYS A 325 58.84 10.85 -0.91
N GLY A 326 58.90 9.56 -0.58
CA GLY A 326 59.64 9.01 0.56
C GLY A 326 58.90 7.85 1.17
#